data_AF-A0A966FBD5-F1
#
_entry.id   AF-A0A966FBD5-F1
#
_cell.length_a   1.000
_cell.length_b   1.000
_cell.length_c   1.000
_cell.angle_alpha   90.00
_cell.angle_beta   90.00
_cell.angle_gamma   90.00
#
_symmetry.space_group_name_H-M   'P 1'
#
loop_
_entity.id
_entity.type
_entity.pdbx_description
1 polymer ?
#
loop_
_entity_poly.entity_id
_entity_poly.type
_entity_poly.pdbx_seq_one_letter_code
_entity_poly.pdbx_strand_id
1 'polypeptide(L)'
;MDKVRQEKLRERFLRDPLPRRLGGLAATLGRISSSARKSTEATIVANLLDEAKHLIEWTAADTPPETAAELVRIQTMISLWQRAWDEASQNPKQRLLLSVQAKDWSDKAVDFSGLV
;
A
#
# COMPACT_ATOMS: atom_id res chain seq x y z
N MET A 1 -1.39 5.77 -12.13
CA MET A 1 -1.29 7.19 -11.71
C MET A 1 -0.69 8.03 -12.85
N ASP A 2 -1.05 9.31 -13.02
CA ASP A 2 -0.38 10.19 -14.00
C ASP A 2 1.10 10.44 -13.63
N LYS A 3 1.99 10.53 -14.62
CA LYS A 3 3.45 10.60 -14.42
C LYS A 3 3.88 11.83 -13.62
N VAL A 4 3.28 13.00 -13.88
CA VAL A 4 3.60 14.24 -13.16
C VAL A 4 3.18 14.14 -11.70
N ARG A 5 2.03 13.51 -11.44
CA ARG A 5 1.56 13.25 -10.08
C ARG A 5 2.47 12.28 -9.33
N GLN A 6 2.94 11.23 -10.00
CA GLN A 6 3.87 10.26 -9.43
C GLN A 6 5.20 10.90 -9.05
N GLU A 7 5.78 11.72 -9.93
CA GLU A 7 7.05 12.42 -9.68
C GLU A 7 6.95 13.35 -8.46
N LYS A 8 5.89 14.16 -8.38
CA LYS A 8 5.64 15.04 -7.21
C LYS A 8 5.47 14.25 -5.92
N LEU A 9 4.75 13.12 -5.96
CA LEU A 9 4.59 12.25 -4.80
C LEU A 9 5.94 11.68 -4.38
N ARG A 10 6.73 11.17 -5.33
CA ARG A 10 8.06 10.60 -5.10
C ARG A 10 8.99 11.61 -4.45
N GLU A 11 9.09 12.82 -5.01
CA GLU A 11 9.94 13.88 -4.48
C GLU A 11 9.59 14.24 -3.04
N ARG A 12 8.29 14.39 -2.73
CA ARG A 12 7.86 14.67 -1.37
C ARG A 12 8.17 13.49 -0.44
N PHE A 13 7.84 12.28 -0.87
CA PHE A 13 7.98 11.07 -0.05
C PHE A 13 9.43 10.74 0.28
N LEU A 14 10.35 10.87 -0.69
CA LEU A 14 11.77 10.60 -0.49
C LEU A 14 12.51 11.64 0.37
N ARG A 15 11.90 12.80 0.65
CA ARG A 15 12.45 13.77 1.61
C ARG A 15 12.27 13.33 3.07
N ASP A 16 11.32 12.43 3.32
CA ASP A 16 11.03 11.97 4.66
C ASP A 16 12.05 10.90 5.12
N PRO A 17 12.45 10.90 6.41
CA PRO A 17 13.28 9.83 6.95
C PRO A 17 12.55 8.49 6.88
N LEU A 18 13.30 7.40 6.86
CA LEU A 18 12.77 6.04 6.68
C LEU A 18 11.57 5.70 7.60
N PRO A 19 11.61 5.98 8.93
CA PRO A 19 10.44 5.79 9.81
C PRO A 19 9.17 6.48 9.29
N ARG A 20 9.28 7.73 8.84
CA ARG A 20 8.12 8.49 8.34
C ARG A 20 7.65 7.97 6.98
N ARG A 21 8.55 7.50 6.11
CA ARG A 21 8.17 6.82 4.85
C ARG A 21 7.37 5.54 5.12
N LEU A 22 7.83 4.71 6.06
CA LEU A 22 7.11 3.51 6.48
C LEU A 22 5.76 3.83 7.13
N GLY A 23 5.69 4.88 7.95
CA GLY A 23 4.41 5.39 8.48
C GLY A 23 3.47 5.90 7.37
N GLY A 24 4.00 6.55 6.34
CA GLY A 24 3.24 6.96 5.15
C GLY A 24 2.69 5.76 4.37
N LEU A 25 3.51 4.73 4.18
CA LEU A 25 3.08 3.46 3.61
C LEU A 25 1.97 2.81 4.44
N ALA A 26 2.14 2.74 5.76
CA ALA A 26 1.13 2.22 6.68
C ALA A 26 -0.20 2.98 6.54
N ALA A 27 -0.16 4.31 6.53
CA ALA A 27 -1.35 5.13 6.34
C ALA A 27 -2.06 4.83 5.00
N THR A 28 -1.32 4.66 3.90
CA THR A 28 -1.89 4.27 2.60
C THR A 28 -2.51 2.87 2.63
N LEU A 29 -1.87 1.89 3.27
CA LEU A 29 -2.42 0.54 3.46
C LEU A 29 -3.69 0.55 4.32
N GLY A 30 -3.74 1.36 5.38
CA GLY A 30 -4.95 1.57 6.19
C GLY A 30 -6.10 2.21 5.40
N ARG A 31 -5.78 3.13 4.46
CA ARG A 31 -6.75 3.68 3.52
C ARG A 31 -7.28 2.60 2.57
N ILE A 32 -6.43 1.71 2.03
CA ILE A 32 -6.89 0.55 1.25
C ILE A 32 -7.85 -0.30 2.08
N SER A 33 -7.48 -0.61 3.33
CA SER A 33 -8.32 -1.43 4.21
C SER A 33 -9.73 -0.85 4.39
N SER A 34 -9.80 0.42 4.75
CA SER A 34 -11.08 1.11 4.99
C SER A 34 -11.88 1.34 3.71
N SER A 35 -11.23 1.68 2.59
CA SER A 35 -11.88 1.88 1.30
C SER A 35 -12.39 0.57 0.70
N ALA A 36 -11.61 -0.51 0.72
CA ALA A 36 -12.04 -1.81 0.18
C ALA A 36 -13.31 -2.32 0.88
N ARG A 37 -13.44 -2.13 2.19
CA ARG A 37 -14.63 -2.54 2.95
C ARG A 37 -15.89 -1.74 2.59
N LYS A 38 -15.74 -0.44 2.33
CA LYS A 38 -16.85 0.51 2.15
C LYS A 38 -17.24 0.73 0.69
N SER A 39 -16.33 0.54 -0.25
CA SER A 39 -16.44 1.14 -1.58
C SER A 39 -17.15 0.26 -2.60
N THR A 40 -18.15 0.84 -3.26
CA THR A 40 -18.64 0.47 -4.59
C THR A 40 -17.83 1.11 -5.72
N GLU A 41 -16.97 2.10 -5.40
CA GLU A 41 -16.06 2.75 -6.35
C GLU A 41 -14.70 2.03 -6.39
N ALA A 42 -14.58 1.10 -7.33
CA ALA A 42 -13.37 0.30 -7.54
C ALA A 42 -12.13 1.18 -7.81
N THR A 43 -12.30 2.30 -8.51
CA THR A 43 -11.21 3.20 -8.93
C THR A 43 -10.39 3.77 -7.77
N ILE A 44 -11.02 4.07 -6.63
CA ILE A 44 -10.31 4.61 -5.45
C ILE A 44 -9.31 3.59 -4.92
N VAL A 45 -9.76 2.34 -4.75
CA VAL A 45 -8.89 1.26 -4.25
C VAL A 45 -7.82 0.91 -5.27
N ALA A 46 -8.14 0.89 -6.57
CA ALA A 46 -7.16 0.67 -7.63
C ALA A 46 -6.02 1.70 -7.60
N ASN A 47 -6.35 2.99 -7.40
CA ASN A 47 -5.36 4.05 -7.28
C ASN A 47 -4.50 3.92 -6.01
N LEU A 48 -5.10 3.51 -4.89
CA LEU A 48 -4.36 3.29 -3.65
C LEU A 48 -3.43 2.08 -3.74
N LEU A 49 -3.85 1.00 -4.41
CA LEU A 49 -2.99 -0.17 -4.68
C LEU A 49 -1.79 0.24 -5.55
N ASP A 50 -2.01 1.07 -6.58
CA ASP A 50 -0.95 1.63 -7.41
C ASP A 50 0.03 2.48 -6.61
N GLU A 51 -0.50 3.39 -5.78
CA GLU A 51 0.29 4.24 -4.89
C GLU A 51 1.15 3.41 -3.94
N ALA A 52 0.56 2.42 -3.25
CA ALA A 52 1.26 1.56 -2.30
C ALA A 52 2.43 0.79 -2.93
N LYS A 53 2.30 0.32 -4.18
CA LYS A 53 3.42 -0.36 -4.89
C LYS A 53 4.63 0.56 -5.04
N HIS A 54 4.40 1.81 -5.44
CA HIS A 54 5.47 2.78 -5.60
C HIS A 54 6.10 3.18 -4.26
N LEU A 55 5.28 3.38 -3.22
CA LEU A 55 5.80 3.65 -1.88
C LEU A 55 6.69 2.51 -1.38
N ILE A 56 6.30 1.26 -1.61
CA ILE A 56 7.13 0.08 -1.29
C ILE A 56 8.44 0.10 -2.08
N GLU A 57 8.36 0.27 -3.40
CA GLU A 57 9.54 0.32 -4.29
C GLU A 57 10.56 1.35 -3.82
N TRP A 58 10.09 2.54 -3.42
CA TRP A 58 10.93 3.64 -2.97
C TRP A 58 11.41 3.52 -1.52
N THR A 59 10.84 2.60 -0.74
CA THR A 59 11.19 2.41 0.68
C THR A 59 12.07 1.19 0.88
N ALA A 60 11.80 0.09 0.18
CA ALA A 60 12.43 -1.21 0.42
C ALA A 60 13.97 -1.18 0.29
N ALA A 61 14.50 -0.39 -0.64
CA ALA A 61 15.94 -0.25 -0.87
C ALA A 61 16.71 0.30 0.35
N ASP A 62 16.04 1.04 1.23
CA ASP A 62 16.64 1.67 2.40
C ASP A 62 16.33 0.92 3.71
N THR A 63 15.67 -0.23 3.64
CA THR A 63 15.30 -1.04 4.82
C THR A 63 16.27 -2.22 5.02
N PRO A 64 16.36 -2.77 6.25
CA PRO A 64 17.07 -4.03 6.47
C PRO A 64 16.55 -5.16 5.56
N PRO A 65 17.38 -6.15 5.19
CA PRO A 65 17.02 -7.20 4.25
C PRO A 65 15.71 -7.94 4.58
N GLU A 66 15.45 -8.19 5.86
CA GLU A 66 14.27 -8.89 6.35
C GLU A 66 12.99 -8.07 6.11
N THR A 67 13.06 -6.77 6.39
CA THR A 67 11.99 -5.81 6.12
C THR A 67 11.77 -5.64 4.63
N ALA A 68 12.84 -5.48 3.85
CA ALA A 68 12.76 -5.37 2.39
C ALA A 68 12.07 -6.59 1.78
N ALA A 69 12.39 -7.80 2.27
CA ALA A 69 11.76 -9.03 1.81
C ALA A 69 10.26 -9.09 2.13
N GLU A 70 9.82 -8.65 3.33
CA GLU A 70 8.38 -8.56 3.64
C GLU A 70 7.68 -7.51 2.78
N LEU A 71 8.30 -6.34 2.58
CA LEU A 71 7.74 -5.31 1.70
C LEU A 71 7.55 -5.82 0.26
N VAL A 72 8.52 -6.57 -0.28
CA VAL A 72 8.40 -7.19 -1.61
C VAL A 72 7.26 -8.23 -1.66
N ARG A 73 7.08 -9.04 -0.61
CA ARG A 73 5.94 -9.97 -0.50
C ARG A 73 4.61 -9.21 -0.53
N ILE A 74 4.50 -8.13 0.25
CA ILE A 74 3.33 -7.25 0.25
C ILE A 74 3.10 -6.66 -1.14
N GLN A 75 4.14 -6.13 -1.80
CA GLN A 75 4.03 -5.55 -3.15
C GLN A 75 3.56 -6.58 -4.20
N THR A 76 3.99 -7.82 -4.07
CA THR A 76 3.54 -8.92 -4.93
C THR A 76 2.05 -9.17 -4.75
N MET A 77 1.57 -9.27 -3.51
CA MET A 77 0.14 -9.41 -3.21
C MET A 77 -0.68 -8.21 -3.69
N ILE A 78 -0.19 -6.99 -3.50
CA ILE A 78 -0.84 -5.78 -4.01
C ILE A 78 -0.93 -5.81 -5.54
N SER A 79 0.10 -6.29 -6.23
CA SER A 79 0.10 -6.41 -7.69
C SER A 79 -0.93 -7.42 -8.19
N LEU A 80 -1.07 -8.55 -7.48
CA LEU A 80 -2.11 -9.55 -7.77
C LEU A 80 -3.50 -8.98 -7.54
N TRP A 81 -3.71 -8.27 -6.43
CA TRP A 81 -4.96 -7.57 -6.17
C TRP A 81 -5.28 -6.54 -7.24
N GLN A 82 -4.33 -5.68 -7.59
CA GLN A 82 -4.52 -4.63 -8.61
C GLN A 82 -4.99 -5.22 -9.94
N ARG A 83 -4.42 -6.37 -10.36
CA ARG A 83 -4.82 -7.07 -11.58
C ARG A 83 -6.24 -7.65 -11.50
N ALA A 84 -6.63 -8.18 -10.35
CA ALA A 84 -7.94 -8.81 -10.15
C ALA A 84 -9.02 -7.85 -9.62
N TRP A 85 -8.67 -6.59 -9.32
CA TRP A 85 -9.49 -5.74 -8.49
C TRP A 85 -10.83 -5.36 -9.14
N ASP A 86 -10.85 -5.12 -10.45
CA ASP A 86 -12.09 -4.75 -11.13
C ASP A 86 -13.19 -5.80 -10.92
N GLU A 87 -12.84 -7.09 -11.05
CA GLU A 87 -13.75 -8.21 -10.77
C GLU A 87 -13.98 -8.39 -9.27
N ALA A 88 -12.90 -8.43 -8.48
CA ALA A 88 -12.98 -8.67 -7.04
C ALA A 88 -13.79 -7.60 -6.29
N SER A 89 -13.78 -6.36 -6.77
CA SER A 89 -14.54 -5.25 -6.20
C SER A 89 -16.05 -5.50 -6.24
N GLN A 90 -16.54 -6.32 -7.17
CA GLN A 90 -17.96 -6.68 -7.26
C GLN A 90 -18.37 -7.73 -6.22
N ASN A 91 -17.41 -8.45 -5.63
CA ASN A 91 -17.67 -9.50 -4.65
C ASN A 91 -17.42 -9.00 -3.21
N PRO A 92 -18.46 -8.90 -2.36
CA PRO A 92 -18.32 -8.44 -0.97
C PRO A 92 -17.30 -9.24 -0.13
N LYS A 93 -17.16 -10.56 -0.40
CA LYS A 93 -16.19 -11.40 0.31
C LYS A 93 -14.75 -11.06 -0.08
N GLN A 94 -14.51 -10.78 -1.35
CA GLN A 94 -13.18 -10.39 -1.84
C GLN A 94 -12.81 -8.97 -1.36
N ARG A 95 -13.77 -8.05 -1.36
CA ARG A 95 -13.60 -6.72 -0.73
C ARG A 95 -13.22 -6.81 0.74
N LEU A 96 -13.90 -7.69 1.50
CA LEU A 96 -13.56 -7.93 2.90
C LEU A 96 -12.17 -8.57 3.06
N LEU A 97 -11.82 -9.53 2.20
CA LEU A 97 -10.50 -10.17 2.23
C LEU A 97 -9.37 -9.15 2.02
N LEU A 98 -9.45 -8.32 0.98
CA LEU A 98 -8.48 -7.25 0.76
C LEU A 98 -8.44 -6.28 1.95
N SER A 99 -9.61 -5.96 2.53
CA SER A 99 -9.68 -5.07 3.69
C SER A 99 -8.87 -5.61 4.88
N VAL A 100 -9.02 -6.90 5.19
CA VAL A 100 -8.29 -7.56 6.30
C VAL A 100 -6.80 -7.67 5.98
N GLN A 101 -6.42 -8.08 4.78
CA GLN A 101 -5.02 -8.18 4.39
C GLN A 101 -4.31 -6.81 4.41
N ALA A 102 -4.96 -5.77 3.89
CA ALA A 102 -4.40 -4.42 3.92
C ALA A 102 -4.25 -3.87 5.34
N LYS A 103 -5.10 -4.30 6.28
CA LYS A 103 -4.93 -3.96 7.70
C LYS A 103 -3.69 -4.63 8.29
N ASP A 104 -3.49 -5.93 8.04
CA ASP A 104 -2.27 -6.65 8.46
C ASP A 104 -1.00 -5.98 7.91
N TRP A 105 -1.00 -5.63 6.62
CA TRP A 105 0.13 -4.93 6.00
C TRP A 105 0.37 -3.55 6.60
N SER A 106 -0.70 -2.81 6.92
CA SER A 106 -0.61 -1.52 7.59
C SER A 106 0.06 -1.66 8.95
N ASP A 107 -0.35 -2.66 9.73
CA ASP A 107 0.19 -2.88 11.08
C ASP A 107 1.67 -3.24 11.02
N LYS A 108 2.06 -4.14 10.12
CA LYS A 108 3.47 -4.47 9.85
C LYS A 108 4.30 -3.24 9.46
N ALA A 109 3.75 -2.37 8.60
CA ALA A 109 4.46 -1.15 8.19
C ALA A 109 4.63 -0.15 9.35
N VAL A 110 3.68 -0.09 10.30
CA VAL A 110 3.85 0.65 11.55
C VAL A 110 4.96 0.03 12.38
N ASP A 111 4.98 -1.29 12.55
CA ASP A 111 6.02 -1.98 13.32
C ASP A 111 7.41 -1.71 12.73
N PHE A 112 7.56 -1.79 11.40
CA PHE A 112 8.81 -1.48 10.70
C PHE A 112 9.24 -0.01 10.87
N SER A 113 8.28 0.89 11.04
CA SER A 113 8.59 2.31 11.22
C SER A 113 9.21 2.62 12.58
N GLY A 114 8.96 1.80 13.60
CA GLY A 114 9.36 2.07 14.98
C GLY A 114 8.67 3.29 15.60
N LEU A 115 7.55 3.77 15.05
CA LEU A 115 6.81 4.94 15.53
C LEU A 115 5.75 4.61 16.62
N VAL A 116 5.95 3.51 17.35
CA VAL A 116 5.04 3.02 18.40
C VAL A 116 5.34 3.66 19.75
#